data_AF-A0A0G0V8N2-F1
#
_entry.id   AF-A0A0G0V8N2-F1
#
_cell.length_a   1.000
_cell.length_b   1.000
_cell.length_c   1.000
_cell.angle_alpha   90.00
_cell.angle_beta   90.00
_cell.angle_gamma   90.00
#
_symmetry.space_group_name_H-M   'P 1'
#
loop_
_entity.id
_entity.type
_entity.pdbx_description
1 polymer ?
#
loop_
_entity_poly.entity_id
_entity_poly.type
_entity_poly.pdbx_seq_one_letter_code
_entity_poly.pdbx_strand_id
1 'polypeptide(L)'
;MISLGSPQFGAVSAYEAWNGAKVGDRFNPQSIALNVLLQLQKKNNQNLVETVRSYAKILKDLLPTFNYLKTNGKVKVPPINLYLGNKNATVSNIFDKFLAIIGKGEQTKEWINLGERSIFDKILGLWEQGKPLSYQYGEGDGTVLNKSAKFEGDVYTEISSDHGSIPDRAVNLVLSELGLGVTIAEVATNSNPMTVFYLGSPAEMTVNCGGVVVADTDGWVTVVNKNISDCWVNLLGIENGTYHLVMGNSGDDSSWQYSEGEIGVGETKNISIVDKNYWYDQILRETNELLGQFGGNSNLLKIKTAAEGKSFDQLLSAYLAFRKEKKETKITIDMVNYLEKILEIEKGSVGKIELEKTRINTLSFKVLADKTALLLQRKRINPTTWQSLNYNQAEGLLTNPSYARYFLAGKIFEIVWK
;
A
#
# COMPACT_ATOMS: atom_id res chain seq x y z
N MET A 1 16.74 -30.85 3.11
CA MET A 1 15.88 -29.66 2.97
C MET A 1 16.78 -28.49 2.65
N ILE A 2 16.50 -27.76 1.57
CA ILE A 2 17.24 -26.55 1.21
C ILE A 2 16.29 -25.38 1.41
N SER A 3 16.70 -24.35 2.17
CA SER A 3 15.93 -23.11 2.31
C SER A 3 16.64 -21.96 1.62
N LEU A 4 15.88 -21.10 0.95
CA LEU A 4 16.39 -19.94 0.22
C LEU A 4 15.89 -18.66 0.91
N GLY A 5 16.80 -17.85 1.45
CA GLY A 5 16.48 -16.55 2.06
C GLY A 5 15.41 -16.60 3.16
N SER A 6 15.17 -17.75 3.76
CA SER A 6 13.97 -17.96 4.57
C SER A 6 14.09 -17.26 5.92
N PRO A 7 13.08 -16.48 6.37
CA PRO A 7 13.11 -15.77 7.64
C PRO A 7 12.83 -16.71 8.83
N GLN A 8 13.78 -17.60 9.14
CA GLN A 8 13.65 -18.59 10.20
C GLN A 8 13.23 -17.95 11.52
N PHE A 9 13.81 -16.81 11.88
CA PHE A 9 13.44 -16.05 13.10
C PHE A 9 12.61 -14.80 12.82
N GLY A 10 11.96 -14.72 11.66
CA GLY A 10 11.08 -13.64 11.23
C GLY A 10 11.79 -12.47 10.55
N ALA A 11 11.02 -11.48 10.09
CA ALA A 11 11.54 -10.30 9.38
C ALA A 11 11.03 -9.01 10.03
N VAL A 12 11.93 -8.05 10.25
CA VAL A 12 11.59 -6.78 10.93
C VAL A 12 10.57 -5.97 10.12
N SER A 13 10.59 -6.08 8.78
CA SER A 13 9.62 -5.45 7.88
C SER A 13 8.17 -5.89 8.14
N ALA A 14 7.95 -7.09 8.69
CA ALA A 14 6.61 -7.58 9.02
C ALA A 14 5.89 -6.70 10.08
N TYR A 15 6.64 -5.97 10.90
CA TYR A 15 6.06 -5.04 11.87
C TYR A 15 5.25 -3.93 11.20
N GLU A 16 5.81 -3.29 10.18
CA GLU A 16 5.18 -2.20 9.43
C GLU A 16 3.98 -2.68 8.63
N ALA A 17 4.09 -3.87 8.01
CA ALA A 17 2.98 -4.49 7.30
C ALA A 17 1.84 -4.85 8.26
N TRP A 18 2.12 -5.51 9.38
CA TRP A 18 1.09 -5.97 10.33
C TRP A 18 0.42 -4.85 11.14
N ASN A 19 1.19 -3.81 11.50
CA ASN A 19 0.71 -2.75 12.41
C ASN A 19 0.32 -1.46 11.71
N GLY A 20 0.74 -1.27 10.46
CA GLY A 20 0.50 -0.06 9.68
C GLY A 20 0.07 -0.29 8.24
N ALA A 21 -0.08 -1.55 7.81
CA ALA A 21 -0.41 -1.94 6.44
C ALA A 21 0.54 -1.37 5.39
N LYS A 22 1.80 -1.13 5.79
CA LYS A 22 2.85 -0.69 4.89
C LYS A 22 3.61 -1.91 4.37
N VAL A 23 3.39 -2.24 3.11
CA VAL A 23 3.89 -3.46 2.46
C VAL A 23 5.17 -3.17 1.69
N GLY A 24 6.24 -2.90 2.45
CA GLY A 24 7.61 -2.84 1.92
C GLY A 24 8.14 -1.44 1.61
N ASP A 25 9.46 -1.39 1.36
CA ASP A 25 10.19 -0.20 0.85
C ASP A 25 10.94 -0.53 -0.46
N ARG A 26 10.77 -1.75 -1.00
CA ARG A 26 11.56 -2.28 -2.12
C ARG A 26 10.66 -3.04 -3.10
N PHE A 27 11.06 -3.00 -4.36
CA PHE A 27 10.45 -3.71 -5.48
C PHE A 27 10.59 -5.23 -5.30
N ASN A 28 9.47 -5.97 -5.25
CA ASN A 28 9.43 -7.41 -5.54
C ASN A 28 8.02 -7.86 -6.01
N PRO A 29 7.91 -8.96 -6.76
CA PRO A 29 6.61 -9.49 -7.22
C PRO A 29 5.60 -9.77 -6.10
N GLN A 30 6.08 -10.08 -4.89
CA GLN A 30 5.24 -10.35 -3.73
C GLN A 30 4.56 -9.08 -3.20
N SER A 31 5.24 -7.92 -3.23
CA SER A 31 4.67 -6.63 -2.85
C SER A 31 3.66 -6.17 -3.89
N ILE A 32 3.90 -6.44 -5.18
CA ILE A 32 2.92 -6.23 -6.27
C ILE A 32 1.64 -7.03 -6.00
N ALA A 33 1.77 -8.35 -5.79
CA ALA A 33 0.62 -9.22 -5.57
C ALA A 33 -0.16 -8.84 -4.30
N LEU A 34 0.55 -8.50 -3.21
CA LEU A 34 -0.11 -8.07 -1.97
C LEU A 34 -0.77 -6.69 -2.12
N ASN A 35 -0.16 -5.76 -2.85
CA ASN A 35 -0.79 -4.47 -3.15
C ASN A 35 -2.07 -4.67 -3.97
N VAL A 36 -2.04 -5.48 -5.03
CA VAL A 36 -3.25 -5.83 -5.80
C VAL A 36 -4.32 -6.46 -4.92
N LEU A 37 -3.95 -7.45 -4.11
CA LEU A 37 -4.88 -8.10 -3.18
C LEU A 37 -5.48 -7.09 -2.20
N LEU A 38 -4.67 -6.22 -1.59
CA LEU A 38 -5.17 -5.22 -0.65
C LEU A 38 -6.11 -4.22 -1.31
N GLN A 39 -5.84 -3.80 -2.55
CA GLN A 39 -6.76 -2.94 -3.29
C GLN A 39 -8.09 -3.64 -3.58
N LEU A 40 -8.07 -4.90 -4.01
CA LEU A 40 -9.28 -5.69 -4.27
C LEU A 40 -10.10 -5.98 -3.00
N GLN A 41 -9.40 -6.17 -1.88
CA GLN A 41 -10.01 -6.57 -0.61
C GLN A 41 -10.38 -5.42 0.32
N LYS A 42 -10.01 -4.19 -0.04
CA LYS A 42 -10.44 -2.97 0.66
C LYS A 42 -11.95 -2.75 0.44
N LYS A 43 -12.76 -3.58 1.09
CA LYS A 43 -14.23 -3.52 1.09
C LYS A 43 -14.72 -3.30 2.53
N ASN A 44 -15.88 -2.65 2.65
CA ASN A 44 -16.67 -2.60 3.90
C ASN A 44 -16.03 -1.90 5.11
N ASN A 45 -15.58 -0.65 4.97
CA ASN A 45 -15.10 0.19 6.09
C ASN A 45 -13.85 -0.30 6.83
N GLN A 46 -13.20 -1.36 6.35
CA GLN A 46 -11.94 -1.81 6.96
C GLN A 46 -10.86 -0.79 6.66
N ASN A 47 -10.15 -0.34 7.70
CA ASN A 47 -8.88 0.33 7.47
C ASN A 47 -7.87 -0.69 6.89
N LEU A 48 -6.81 -0.20 6.26
CA LEU A 48 -5.84 -1.08 5.59
C LEU A 48 -5.23 -2.12 6.55
N VAL A 49 -5.08 -1.79 7.84
CA VAL A 49 -4.59 -2.73 8.85
C VAL A 49 -5.60 -3.82 9.15
N GLU A 50 -6.89 -3.49 9.26
CA GLU A 50 -7.95 -4.51 9.40
C GLU A 50 -8.01 -5.45 8.20
N THR A 51 -7.82 -4.92 6.99
CA THR A 51 -7.76 -5.69 5.74
C THR A 51 -6.53 -6.62 5.74
N VAL A 52 -5.36 -6.09 6.11
CA VAL A 52 -4.13 -6.89 6.25
C VAL A 52 -4.32 -8.01 7.29
N ARG A 53 -4.93 -7.71 8.43
CA ARG A 53 -5.10 -8.68 9.53
C ARG A 53 -6.15 -9.74 9.21
N SER A 54 -7.13 -9.44 8.35
CA SER A 54 -8.14 -10.41 7.93
C SER A 54 -7.62 -11.34 6.83
N TYR A 55 -6.93 -10.80 5.82
CA TYR A 55 -6.48 -11.56 4.64
C TYR A 55 -5.04 -12.07 4.71
N ALA A 56 -4.13 -11.33 5.33
CA ALA A 56 -2.69 -11.64 5.37
C ALA A 56 -2.21 -11.94 6.79
N LYS A 57 -2.92 -12.85 7.49
CA LYS A 57 -2.55 -13.31 8.86
C LYS A 57 -1.11 -13.81 8.96
N ILE A 58 -0.57 -14.35 7.86
CA ILE A 58 0.82 -14.79 7.74
C ILE A 58 1.83 -13.69 8.13
N LEU A 59 1.51 -12.41 7.96
CA LEU A 59 2.39 -11.32 8.37
C LEU A 59 2.61 -11.27 9.89
N LYS A 60 1.61 -11.69 10.68
CA LYS A 60 1.77 -11.88 12.13
C LYS A 60 2.76 -12.99 12.43
N ASP A 61 2.67 -14.08 11.68
CA ASP A 61 3.53 -15.26 11.83
C ASP A 61 4.95 -15.00 11.32
N LEU A 62 5.19 -13.92 10.57
CA LEU A 62 6.52 -13.46 10.14
C LEU A 62 7.16 -12.44 11.09
N LEU A 63 6.47 -12.02 12.17
CA LEU A 63 7.06 -11.11 13.15
C LEU A 63 8.31 -11.73 13.81
N PRO A 64 9.36 -10.96 14.12
CA PRO A 64 10.56 -11.55 14.68
C PRO A 64 10.36 -12.24 16.03
N THR A 65 11.12 -13.33 16.27
CA THR A 65 11.20 -14.01 17.58
C THR A 65 12.25 -13.40 18.51
N PHE A 66 13.03 -12.44 18.02
CA PHE A 66 14.04 -11.70 18.78
C PHE A 66 13.57 -10.26 19.07
N ASN A 67 14.34 -9.50 19.85
CA ASN A 67 14.05 -8.09 20.10
C ASN A 67 14.45 -7.22 18.89
N TYR A 68 13.50 -6.43 18.38
CA TYR A 68 13.70 -5.54 17.22
C TYR A 68 13.11 -4.14 17.42
N LEU A 69 12.53 -3.85 18.59
CA LEU A 69 11.89 -2.57 18.90
C LEU A 69 12.70 -1.79 19.95
N LYS A 70 12.80 -0.47 19.76
CA LYS A 70 13.37 0.45 20.75
C LYS A 70 12.41 1.60 21.02
N THR A 71 12.35 2.06 22.26
CA THR A 71 11.65 3.30 22.65
C THR A 71 12.60 4.12 23.51
N ASN A 72 12.86 5.37 23.11
CA ASN A 72 13.83 6.26 23.78
C ASN A 72 15.21 5.59 23.97
N GLY A 73 15.69 4.88 22.95
CA GLY A 73 16.96 4.16 22.95
C GLY A 73 16.99 2.85 23.76
N LYS A 74 15.93 2.52 24.51
CA LYS A 74 15.82 1.28 25.30
C LYS A 74 15.09 0.20 24.53
N VAL A 75 15.54 -1.04 24.65
CA VAL A 75 14.86 -2.20 24.05
C VAL A 75 13.46 -2.31 24.62
N LYS A 76 12.47 -2.41 23.71
CA LYS A 76 11.08 -2.72 24.04
C LYS A 76 10.84 -4.16 23.60
N VAL A 77 10.41 -5.01 24.53
CA VAL A 77 10.09 -6.41 24.24
C VAL A 77 8.75 -6.45 23.51
N PRO A 78 8.70 -6.89 22.23
CA PRO A 78 7.45 -7.04 21.50
C PRO A 78 6.65 -8.25 22.02
N PRO A 79 5.35 -8.35 21.68
CA PRO A 79 4.63 -9.61 21.80
C PRO A 79 5.38 -10.73 21.06
N ILE A 80 5.58 -11.86 21.73
CA ILE A 80 6.38 -12.98 21.22
C ILE A 80 5.65 -13.62 20.03
N ASN A 81 6.38 -13.83 18.92
CA ASN A 81 5.92 -14.71 17.85
C ASN A 81 6.05 -16.18 18.29
N LEU A 82 4.98 -16.70 18.88
CA LEU A 82 4.92 -18.09 19.32
C LEU A 82 4.89 -19.09 18.15
N TYR A 83 4.42 -18.68 16.96
CA TYR A 83 4.35 -19.57 15.81
C TYR A 83 5.74 -20.00 15.35
N LEU A 84 6.60 -19.05 14.98
CA LEU A 84 7.98 -19.36 14.58
C LEU A 84 8.79 -19.93 15.74
N GLY A 85 8.62 -19.38 16.94
CA GLY A 85 9.30 -19.89 18.14
C GLY A 85 9.03 -21.38 18.36
N ASN A 86 7.78 -21.82 18.24
CA ASN A 86 7.41 -23.22 18.42
C ASN A 86 7.85 -24.11 17.24
N LYS A 87 7.79 -23.60 16.01
CA LYS A 87 8.23 -24.35 14.82
C LYS A 87 9.74 -24.60 14.83
N ASN A 88 10.51 -23.66 15.34
CA ASN A 88 11.96 -23.76 15.40
C ASN A 88 12.46 -24.57 16.61
N ALA A 89 11.60 -24.91 17.57
CA ALA A 89 12.01 -25.65 18.76
C ALA A 89 12.52 -27.08 18.46
N THR A 90 12.18 -27.64 17.30
CA THR A 90 12.53 -29.02 16.92
C THR A 90 13.43 -29.12 15.69
N VAL A 91 13.89 -27.98 15.15
CA VAL A 91 14.65 -27.97 13.88
C VAL A 91 16.05 -28.58 14.01
N SER A 92 16.61 -28.60 15.21
CA SER A 92 17.92 -29.22 15.49
C SER A 92 18.00 -30.69 15.09
N ASN A 93 16.86 -31.39 15.06
CA ASN A 93 16.77 -32.80 14.67
C ASN A 93 17.03 -33.04 13.17
N ILE A 94 17.11 -31.98 12.36
CA ILE A 94 17.31 -32.06 10.90
C ILE A 94 18.48 -31.21 10.41
N PHE A 95 19.32 -30.67 11.30
CA PHE A 95 20.46 -29.81 10.93
C PHE A 95 21.45 -30.52 10.00
N ASP A 96 21.68 -31.82 10.21
CA ASP A 96 22.51 -32.66 9.33
C ASP A 96 21.95 -32.81 7.90
N LYS A 97 20.66 -32.50 7.72
CA LYS A 97 19.92 -32.60 6.46
C LYS A 97 19.38 -31.24 6.01
N PHE A 98 19.84 -30.16 6.62
CA PHE A 98 19.36 -28.81 6.37
C PHE A 98 20.49 -27.95 5.81
N LEU A 99 20.24 -27.34 4.65
CA LEU A 99 21.11 -26.34 4.06
C LEU A 99 20.36 -25.02 3.93
N ALA A 100 20.88 -23.99 4.58
CA ALA A 100 20.39 -22.62 4.39
C ALA A 100 21.23 -21.89 3.32
N ILE A 101 20.61 -21.42 2.25
CA ILE A 101 21.22 -20.47 1.31
C ILE A 101 20.67 -19.09 1.65
N ILE A 102 21.54 -18.21 2.14
CA ILE A 102 21.17 -16.88 2.65
C ILE A 102 21.76 -15.77 1.76
N GLY A 103 21.00 -14.70 1.57
CA GLY A 103 21.47 -13.51 0.86
C GLY A 103 22.26 -12.59 1.77
N LYS A 104 23.26 -11.90 1.21
CA LYS A 104 24.04 -10.85 1.88
C LYS A 104 24.36 -9.68 0.96
N GLY A 105 24.83 -8.59 1.56
CA GLY A 105 25.30 -7.40 0.86
C GLY A 105 24.32 -6.23 0.90
N GLU A 106 23.19 -6.38 1.57
CA GLU A 106 22.12 -5.40 1.63
C GLU A 106 21.88 -4.89 3.06
N GLN A 107 21.70 -3.58 3.20
CA GLN A 107 21.27 -2.98 4.46
C GLN A 107 19.85 -3.43 4.78
N THR A 108 19.69 -4.12 5.91
CA THR A 108 18.43 -4.75 6.31
C THR A 108 17.99 -4.21 7.66
N LYS A 109 16.71 -3.84 7.82
CA LYS A 109 16.20 -3.28 9.07
C LYS A 109 16.43 -4.26 10.22
N GLU A 110 17.12 -3.80 11.26
CA GLU A 110 17.37 -4.56 12.47
C GLU A 110 16.59 -4.02 13.67
N TRP A 111 16.57 -2.69 13.81
CA TRP A 111 15.84 -2.03 14.88
C TRP A 111 14.88 -0.99 14.35
N ILE A 112 13.69 -0.95 14.95
CA ILE A 112 12.70 0.10 14.74
C ILE A 112 12.66 0.95 16.01
N ASN A 113 13.03 2.22 15.90
CA ASN A 113 12.84 3.19 16.96
C ASN A 113 11.40 3.70 16.90
N LEU A 114 10.67 3.48 17.97
CA LEU A 114 9.25 3.78 18.07
C LEU A 114 9.02 5.08 18.82
N GLY A 115 8.08 5.86 18.28
CA GLY A 115 7.48 7.01 18.92
C GLY A 115 6.11 6.70 19.49
N GLU A 116 5.52 7.73 20.09
CA GLU A 116 4.15 7.67 20.61
C GLU A 116 3.13 7.53 19.48
N ARG A 117 2.07 6.79 19.79
CA ARG A 117 0.87 6.71 18.94
C ARG A 117 0.06 7.97 19.13
N SER A 118 -0.45 8.55 18.04
CA SER A 118 -1.44 9.62 18.14
C SER A 118 -2.73 9.09 18.78
N ILE A 119 -3.62 10.00 19.22
CA ILE A 119 -4.94 9.59 19.72
C ILE A 119 -5.73 8.88 18.62
N PHE A 120 -5.60 9.32 17.38
CA PHE A 120 -6.25 8.72 16.22
C PHE A 120 -5.71 7.30 15.94
N ASP A 121 -4.39 7.09 16.02
CA ASP A 121 -3.78 5.74 15.92
C ASP A 121 -4.30 4.79 17.00
N LYS A 122 -4.52 5.32 18.22
CA LYS A 122 -5.07 4.53 19.34
C LYS A 122 -6.49 4.06 19.06
N ILE A 123 -7.32 4.92 18.49
CA ILE A 123 -8.72 4.60 18.14
C ILE A 123 -8.78 3.59 17.00
N LEU A 124 -7.92 3.73 15.99
CA LEU A 124 -7.88 2.81 14.84
C LEU A 124 -7.13 1.50 15.12
N GLY A 125 -6.56 1.32 16.31
CA GLY A 125 -5.76 0.14 16.62
C GLY A 125 -4.43 0.06 15.84
N LEU A 126 -3.99 1.16 15.23
CA LEU A 126 -2.74 1.22 14.47
C LEU A 126 -1.54 1.28 15.40
N TRP A 127 -0.41 0.72 14.95
CA TRP A 127 0.89 0.86 15.62
C TRP A 127 0.85 0.45 17.09
N GLU A 128 0.29 -0.72 17.42
CA GLU A 128 0.03 -1.13 18.82
C GLU A 128 1.25 -0.98 19.73
N GLN A 129 2.45 -1.27 19.22
CA GLN A 129 3.70 -1.12 19.96
C GLN A 129 4.34 0.27 19.83
N GLY A 130 3.88 1.12 18.93
CA GLY A 130 4.40 2.47 18.68
C GLY A 130 4.59 2.74 17.19
N LYS A 131 4.53 4.02 16.78
CA LYS A 131 4.69 4.42 15.37
C LYS A 131 6.19 4.50 15.05
N PRO A 132 6.69 3.91 13.95
CA PRO A 132 8.10 4.03 13.56
C PRO A 132 8.53 5.50 13.41
N LEU A 133 9.68 5.85 13.98
CA LEU A 133 10.34 7.16 13.83
C LEU A 133 11.60 7.05 12.99
N SER A 134 12.39 6.01 13.21
CA SER A 134 13.64 5.77 12.50
C SER A 134 14.05 4.30 12.59
N TYR A 135 15.04 3.94 11.79
CA TYR A 135 15.53 2.58 11.66
C TYR A 135 17.02 2.51 11.95
N GLN A 136 17.48 1.34 12.40
CA GLN A 136 18.89 0.97 12.38
C GLN A 136 19.01 -0.29 11.54
N TYR A 137 20.07 -0.37 10.74
CA TYR A 137 20.26 -1.42 9.76
C TYR A 137 21.40 -2.35 10.19
N GLY A 138 21.22 -3.63 9.92
CA GLY A 138 22.22 -4.68 10.03
C GLY A 138 22.43 -5.37 8.69
N GLU A 139 23.24 -6.43 8.70
CA GLU A 139 23.52 -7.23 7.51
C GLU A 139 22.36 -8.19 7.18
N GLY A 140 22.04 -8.27 5.88
CA GLY A 140 21.03 -9.19 5.35
C GLY A 140 20.91 -9.08 3.84
N ASP A 141 19.74 -9.46 3.34
CA ASP A 141 19.35 -9.44 1.93
C ASP A 141 18.39 -8.28 1.58
N GLY A 142 18.24 -7.31 2.48
CA GLY A 142 17.34 -6.16 2.35
C GLY A 142 15.95 -6.40 2.94
N THR A 143 15.60 -7.65 3.26
CA THR A 143 14.32 -8.02 3.90
C THR A 143 14.55 -8.84 5.18
N VAL A 144 15.41 -9.85 5.11
CA VAL A 144 15.72 -10.80 6.17
C VAL A 144 17.16 -10.59 6.63
N LEU A 145 17.35 -10.44 7.94
CA LEU A 145 18.68 -10.32 8.53
C LEU A 145 19.42 -11.65 8.44
N ASN A 146 20.74 -11.61 8.28
CA ASN A 146 21.57 -12.83 8.27
C ASN A 146 21.35 -13.71 9.50
N LYS A 147 21.26 -13.09 10.69
CA LYS A 147 20.98 -13.78 11.96
C LYS A 147 19.58 -14.39 12.05
N SER A 148 18.67 -13.96 11.17
CA SER A 148 17.32 -14.50 11.08
C SER A 148 17.18 -15.60 10.03
N ALA A 149 18.11 -15.66 9.07
CA ALA A 149 18.03 -16.55 7.92
C ALA A 149 18.64 -17.95 8.14
N LYS A 150 19.29 -18.18 9.29
CA LYS A 150 19.96 -19.44 9.66
C LYS A 150 19.79 -19.75 11.14
N PHE A 151 19.85 -21.02 11.52
CA PHE A 151 19.96 -21.42 12.92
C PHE A 151 21.43 -21.43 13.38
N GLU A 152 21.63 -21.34 14.69
CA GLU A 152 22.95 -21.51 15.28
C GLU A 152 23.39 -22.98 15.18
N GLY A 153 24.55 -23.22 14.54
CA GLY A 153 25.09 -24.57 14.32
C GLY A 153 24.74 -25.19 12.96
N ASP A 154 23.93 -24.52 12.12
CA ASP A 154 23.59 -25.00 10.78
C ASP A 154 24.75 -24.94 9.79
N VAL A 155 24.68 -25.80 8.78
CA VAL A 155 25.39 -25.61 7.52
C VAL A 155 24.64 -24.56 6.69
N TYR A 156 25.35 -23.51 6.28
CA TYR A 156 24.79 -22.47 5.43
C TYR A 156 25.77 -22.04 4.33
N THR A 157 25.21 -21.53 3.25
CA THR A 157 25.93 -20.88 2.16
C THR A 157 25.44 -19.45 2.01
N GLU A 158 26.37 -18.52 1.83
CA GLU A 158 26.04 -17.11 1.59
C GLU A 158 26.20 -16.76 0.12
N ILE A 159 25.23 -16.04 -0.42
CA ILE A 159 25.30 -15.46 -1.76
C ILE A 159 25.12 -13.94 -1.71
N SER A 160 25.85 -13.21 -2.55
CA SER A 160 25.61 -11.78 -2.72
C SER A 160 24.35 -11.59 -3.56
N SER A 161 23.26 -11.21 -2.91
CA SER A 161 21.92 -11.11 -3.49
C SER A 161 21.01 -10.29 -2.59
N ASP A 162 20.14 -9.48 -3.19
CA ASP A 162 18.93 -9.04 -2.53
C ASP A 162 17.93 -10.21 -2.37
N HIS A 163 16.95 -10.05 -1.48
CA HIS A 163 15.99 -11.09 -1.12
C HIS A 163 15.22 -11.66 -2.33
N GLY A 164 14.82 -10.80 -3.28
CA GLY A 164 14.03 -11.19 -4.44
C GLY A 164 14.82 -12.00 -5.46
N SER A 165 16.12 -11.75 -5.57
CA SER A 165 17.01 -12.40 -6.53
C SER A 165 17.63 -13.72 -6.03
N ILE A 166 17.38 -14.12 -4.76
CA ILE A 166 17.96 -15.33 -4.18
C ILE A 166 17.60 -16.59 -4.98
N PRO A 167 16.33 -16.85 -5.34
CA PRO A 167 15.96 -18.08 -6.06
C PRO A 167 16.76 -18.29 -7.34
N ASP A 168 16.90 -17.23 -8.15
CA ASP A 168 17.61 -17.29 -9.43
C ASP A 168 19.12 -17.47 -9.24
N ARG A 169 19.71 -16.73 -8.28
CA ARG A 169 21.15 -16.82 -8.00
C ARG A 169 21.54 -18.13 -7.31
N ALA A 170 20.61 -18.78 -6.63
CA ALA A 170 20.84 -20.03 -5.92
C ALA A 170 20.68 -21.28 -6.79
N VAL A 171 20.16 -21.19 -8.03
CA VAL A 171 19.85 -22.37 -8.88
C VAL A 171 21.02 -23.34 -8.95
N ASN A 172 22.23 -22.86 -9.24
CA ASN A 172 23.39 -23.73 -9.39
C ASN A 172 23.87 -24.34 -8.07
N LEU A 173 23.69 -23.63 -6.96
CA LEU A 173 23.96 -24.18 -5.62
C LEU A 173 22.97 -25.30 -5.31
N VAL A 174 21.68 -25.08 -5.59
CA VAL A 174 20.62 -26.08 -5.40
C VAL A 174 20.88 -27.32 -6.25
N LEU A 175 21.16 -27.17 -7.54
CA LEU A 175 21.41 -28.31 -8.43
C LEU A 175 22.67 -29.08 -8.05
N SER A 176 23.72 -28.39 -7.63
CA SER A 176 24.94 -29.02 -7.12
C SER A 176 24.67 -29.84 -5.85
N GLU A 177 23.91 -29.29 -4.89
CA GLU A 177 23.54 -29.99 -3.66
C GLU A 177 22.68 -31.24 -3.94
N LEU A 178 21.85 -31.19 -4.98
CA LEU A 178 21.03 -32.32 -5.41
C LEU A 178 21.78 -33.33 -6.29
N GLY A 179 23.06 -33.09 -6.62
CA GLY A 179 23.84 -33.95 -7.51
C GLY A 179 23.38 -33.93 -8.98
N LEU A 180 22.67 -32.88 -9.40
CA LEU A 180 22.06 -32.75 -10.73
C LEU A 180 22.96 -32.00 -11.75
N GLY A 181 24.16 -31.61 -11.34
CA GLY A 181 25.09 -30.83 -12.16
C GLY A 181 24.80 -29.33 -12.15
N VAL A 182 25.43 -28.57 -13.05
CA VAL A 182 25.29 -27.11 -13.14
C VAL A 182 24.65 -26.77 -14.49
N THR A 183 23.65 -25.91 -14.47
CA THR A 183 23.06 -25.32 -15.68
C THR A 183 23.44 -23.85 -15.79
N ILE A 184 23.47 -23.28 -17.00
CA ILE A 184 23.52 -21.83 -17.13
C ILE A 184 22.09 -21.33 -16.84
N ALA A 185 21.81 -21.02 -15.58
CA ALA A 185 20.62 -20.27 -15.24
C ALA A 185 20.87 -18.81 -15.64
N GLU A 186 20.16 -18.32 -16.65
CA GLU A 186 20.07 -16.88 -16.87
C GLU A 186 19.30 -16.28 -15.69
N VAL A 187 19.97 -15.44 -14.92
CA VAL A 187 19.32 -14.66 -13.86
C VAL A 187 18.46 -13.61 -14.56
N ALA A 188 17.14 -13.73 -14.46
CA ALA A 188 16.23 -12.69 -14.91
C ALA A 188 16.32 -11.51 -13.93
N THR A 189 17.27 -10.60 -14.16
CA THR A 189 17.39 -9.37 -13.38
C THR A 189 16.28 -8.40 -13.79
N ASN A 190 15.06 -8.64 -13.32
CA ASN A 190 14.01 -7.65 -13.43
C ASN A 190 14.13 -6.67 -12.26
N SER A 191 15.22 -5.90 -12.20
CA SER A 191 15.40 -4.81 -11.21
C SER A 191 14.77 -3.49 -11.67
N ASN A 192 14.15 -3.48 -12.85
CA ASN A 192 13.62 -2.27 -13.46
C ASN A 192 12.22 -1.98 -12.90
N PRO A 193 11.91 -0.70 -12.58
CA PRO A 193 10.57 -0.30 -12.21
C PRO A 193 9.60 -0.71 -13.34
N MET A 194 8.44 -1.26 -12.95
CA MET A 194 7.42 -1.71 -13.88
C MET A 194 6.12 -1.01 -13.59
N THR A 195 5.38 -0.68 -14.63
CA THR A 195 3.96 -0.41 -14.51
C THR A 195 3.21 -1.75 -14.60
N VAL A 196 2.31 -1.96 -13.66
CA VAL A 196 1.51 -3.17 -13.49
C VAL A 196 0.04 -2.82 -13.71
N PHE A 197 -0.63 -3.67 -14.48
CA PHE A 197 -2.07 -3.64 -14.67
C PHE A 197 -2.61 -5.02 -14.37
N TYR A 198 -3.67 -5.07 -13.58
CA TYR A 198 -4.43 -6.28 -13.31
C TYR A 198 -5.90 -6.01 -13.59
N LEU A 199 -6.51 -6.84 -14.42
CA LEU A 199 -7.93 -6.84 -14.72
C LEU A 199 -8.58 -8.11 -14.18
N GLY A 200 -9.54 -7.95 -13.28
CA GLY A 200 -10.55 -8.95 -13.01
C GLY A 200 -11.66 -8.89 -14.05
N SER A 201 -12.04 -10.08 -14.57
CA SER A 201 -13.20 -10.38 -15.43
C SER A 201 -14.41 -9.43 -15.20
N PRO A 202 -15.20 -9.03 -16.23
CA PRO A 202 -15.46 -9.72 -17.50
C PRO A 202 -15.01 -8.97 -18.76
N ALA A 203 -13.75 -8.55 -18.81
CA ALA A 203 -13.19 -7.93 -20.01
C ALA A 203 -11.80 -8.50 -20.32
N GLU A 204 -11.38 -8.29 -21.57
CA GLU A 204 -9.97 -8.37 -21.99
C GLU A 204 -9.35 -6.98 -21.90
N MET A 205 -8.06 -6.92 -21.61
CA MET A 205 -7.29 -5.69 -21.47
C MET A 205 -6.18 -5.62 -22.51
N THR A 206 -6.06 -4.48 -23.16
CA THR A 206 -4.83 -4.10 -23.86
C THR A 206 -4.29 -2.80 -23.29
N VAL A 207 -2.97 -2.73 -23.16
CA VAL A 207 -2.28 -1.57 -22.61
C VAL A 207 -1.30 -1.04 -23.64
N ASN A 208 -1.36 0.27 -23.87
CA ASN A 208 -0.38 0.99 -24.67
C ASN A 208 0.38 1.94 -23.75
N CYS A 209 1.72 1.93 -23.75
CA CYS A 209 2.55 2.87 -22.96
C CYS A 209 3.55 3.64 -23.83
N GLY A 210 3.11 4.12 -24.99
CA GLY A 210 3.94 4.88 -25.93
C GLY A 210 4.28 4.14 -27.22
N GLY A 211 3.32 3.40 -27.77
CA GLY A 211 3.33 2.86 -29.14
C GLY A 211 3.25 1.34 -29.24
N VAL A 212 3.70 0.62 -28.21
CA VAL A 212 3.56 -0.85 -28.14
C VAL A 212 2.28 -1.17 -27.39
N VAL A 213 1.37 -1.88 -28.06
CA VAL A 213 0.15 -2.43 -27.46
C VAL A 213 0.48 -3.83 -26.95
N VAL A 214 0.24 -4.07 -25.67
CA VAL A 214 0.42 -5.36 -25.00
C VAL A 214 -0.94 -5.86 -24.55
N ALA A 215 -1.33 -7.04 -25.01
CA ALA A 215 -2.53 -7.72 -24.52
C ALA A 215 -2.26 -8.39 -23.17
N ASP A 216 -3.28 -8.48 -22.33
CA ASP A 216 -3.18 -9.17 -21.07
C ASP A 216 -2.96 -10.68 -21.22
N THR A 217 -2.32 -11.26 -20.21
CA THR A 217 -2.24 -12.71 -20.03
C THR A 217 -2.79 -13.00 -18.64
N ASP A 218 -3.90 -13.75 -18.58
CA ASP A 218 -4.64 -14.03 -17.34
C ASP A 218 -4.99 -12.77 -16.53
N GLY A 219 -5.37 -11.67 -17.22
CA GLY A 219 -5.69 -10.39 -16.61
C GLY A 219 -4.48 -9.51 -16.29
N TRP A 220 -3.25 -9.97 -16.52
CA TRP A 220 -2.04 -9.21 -16.18
C TRP A 220 -1.37 -8.58 -17.39
N VAL A 221 -0.93 -7.33 -17.23
CA VAL A 221 0.07 -6.69 -18.09
C VAL A 221 1.13 -6.04 -17.22
N THR A 222 2.40 -6.28 -17.56
CA THR A 222 3.54 -5.57 -16.97
C THR A 222 4.34 -4.88 -18.06
N VAL A 223 4.72 -3.63 -17.81
CA VAL A 223 5.50 -2.83 -18.76
C VAL A 223 6.73 -2.27 -18.06
N VAL A 224 7.90 -2.65 -18.55
CA VAL A 224 9.19 -2.31 -17.94
C VAL A 224 9.59 -0.88 -18.29
N ASN A 225 10.14 -0.14 -17.32
CA ASN A 225 10.66 1.23 -17.48
C ASN A 225 9.63 2.22 -18.04
N LYS A 226 8.37 2.07 -17.63
CA LYS A 226 7.28 3.01 -17.93
C LYS A 226 6.67 3.54 -16.65
N ASN A 227 6.03 4.70 -16.77
CA ASN A 227 5.14 5.22 -15.74
C ASN A 227 3.70 4.99 -16.18
N ILE A 228 2.83 4.66 -15.22
CA ILE A 228 1.38 4.59 -15.44
C ILE A 228 0.81 5.84 -16.14
N SER A 229 1.40 7.03 -15.96
CA SER A 229 0.98 8.26 -16.64
C SER A 229 1.17 8.23 -18.16
N ASP A 230 2.05 7.37 -18.66
CA ASP A 230 2.36 7.23 -20.08
C ASP A 230 1.43 6.23 -20.77
N CYS A 231 0.51 5.62 -20.01
CA CYS A 231 -0.25 4.46 -20.43
C CYS A 231 -1.74 4.75 -20.66
N TRP A 232 -2.29 3.98 -21.60
CA TRP A 232 -3.70 3.97 -21.98
C TRP A 232 -4.16 2.51 -21.92
N VAL A 233 -5.24 2.26 -21.23
CA VAL A 233 -5.84 0.94 -21.08
C VAL A 233 -7.11 0.89 -21.93
N ASN A 234 -7.23 -0.13 -22.77
CA ASN A 234 -8.43 -0.42 -23.52
C ASN A 234 -9.02 -1.73 -23.00
N LEU A 235 -10.28 -1.67 -22.58
CA LEU A 235 -11.04 -2.82 -22.12
C LEU A 235 -12.06 -3.21 -23.18
N LEU A 236 -12.16 -4.50 -23.48
CA LEU A 236 -13.19 -5.07 -24.34
C LEU A 236 -14.04 -6.05 -23.52
N GLY A 237 -15.34 -5.76 -23.38
CA GLY A 237 -16.24 -6.63 -22.63
C GLY A 237 -16.49 -7.95 -23.35
N ILE A 238 -16.20 -9.05 -22.67
CA ILE A 238 -16.44 -10.41 -23.17
C ILE A 238 -17.70 -11.02 -22.56
N GLU A 239 -18.09 -10.56 -21.37
CA GLU A 239 -19.36 -10.88 -20.72
C GLU A 239 -19.96 -9.61 -20.10
N ASN A 240 -21.22 -9.66 -19.70
CA ASN A 240 -21.85 -8.57 -18.97
C ASN A 240 -21.46 -8.66 -17.49
N GLY A 241 -20.98 -7.56 -16.92
CA GLY A 241 -20.79 -7.44 -15.48
C GLY A 241 -19.82 -6.35 -15.08
N THR A 242 -19.39 -6.39 -13.82
CA THR A 242 -18.49 -5.39 -13.25
C THR A 242 -17.03 -5.82 -13.44
N TYR A 243 -16.24 -5.03 -14.17
CA TYR A 243 -14.79 -5.24 -14.26
C TYR A 243 -14.08 -4.63 -13.04
N HIS A 244 -12.92 -5.18 -12.70
CA HIS A 244 -12.06 -4.67 -11.62
C HIS A 244 -10.66 -4.41 -12.15
N LEU A 245 -10.28 -3.14 -12.31
CA LEU A 245 -8.97 -2.73 -12.83
C LEU A 245 -8.11 -2.14 -11.70
N VAL A 246 -6.99 -2.80 -11.44
CA VAL A 246 -5.91 -2.32 -10.57
C VAL A 246 -4.73 -1.90 -11.43
N MET A 247 -4.16 -0.74 -11.14
CA MET A 247 -3.01 -0.23 -11.89
C MET A 247 -2.03 0.45 -10.94
N GLY A 248 -0.72 0.32 -11.17
CA GLY A 248 0.27 1.00 -10.35
C GLY A 248 1.69 0.80 -10.84
N ASN A 249 2.61 1.59 -10.31
CA ASN A 249 4.05 1.40 -10.49
C ASN A 249 4.59 0.58 -9.31
N SER A 250 5.30 -0.49 -9.61
CA SER A 250 5.85 -1.44 -8.62
C SER A 250 6.88 -0.84 -7.65
N GLY A 251 7.44 0.33 -7.96
CA GLY A 251 8.39 1.07 -7.12
C GLY A 251 7.77 2.24 -6.35
N ASP A 252 6.46 2.46 -6.45
CA ASP A 252 5.76 3.58 -5.82
C ASP A 252 4.42 3.14 -5.26
N ASP A 253 4.39 2.84 -3.95
CA ASP A 253 3.18 2.44 -3.24
C ASP A 253 2.03 3.46 -3.36
N SER A 254 2.33 4.73 -3.60
CA SER A 254 1.31 5.77 -3.75
C SER A 254 0.67 5.83 -5.14
N SER A 255 1.28 5.14 -6.12
CA SER A 255 0.79 5.13 -7.49
C SER A 255 -0.34 4.13 -7.72
N TRP A 256 -0.55 3.18 -6.80
CA TRP A 256 -1.58 2.14 -6.95
C TRP A 256 -2.98 2.76 -6.95
N GLN A 257 -3.75 2.41 -7.96
CA GLN A 257 -5.13 2.83 -8.19
C GLN A 257 -6.02 1.61 -8.35
N TYR A 258 -7.25 1.76 -7.86
CA TYR A 258 -8.33 0.83 -8.09
C TYR A 258 -9.48 1.53 -8.80
N SER A 259 -10.06 0.84 -9.76
CA SER A 259 -11.24 1.28 -10.48
C SER A 259 -12.10 0.09 -10.88
N GLU A 260 -13.40 0.30 -10.91
CA GLU A 260 -14.36 -0.70 -11.36
C GLU A 260 -15.46 -0.05 -12.19
N GLY A 261 -16.20 -0.84 -12.93
CA GLY A 261 -17.36 -0.35 -13.66
C GLY A 261 -18.08 -1.47 -14.39
N GLU A 262 -19.31 -1.19 -14.81
CA GLU A 262 -20.05 -2.12 -15.65
C GLU A 262 -19.45 -2.15 -17.05
N ILE A 263 -19.38 -3.31 -17.69
CA ILE A 263 -19.05 -3.45 -19.10
C ILE A 263 -19.97 -4.52 -19.70
N GLY A 264 -20.48 -4.23 -20.89
CA GLY A 264 -21.29 -5.16 -21.67
C GLY A 264 -20.49 -5.91 -22.74
N VAL A 265 -21.05 -7.00 -23.24
CA VAL A 265 -20.46 -7.75 -24.37
C VAL A 265 -20.24 -6.84 -25.58
N GLY A 266 -19.00 -6.77 -26.06
CA GLY A 266 -18.59 -5.93 -27.18
C GLY A 266 -18.45 -4.44 -26.87
N GLU A 267 -18.75 -4.01 -25.64
CA GLU A 267 -18.49 -2.64 -25.19
C GLU A 267 -16.97 -2.43 -25.08
N THR A 268 -16.51 -1.25 -25.50
CA THR A 268 -15.12 -0.85 -25.36
C THR A 268 -15.00 0.33 -24.40
N LYS A 269 -14.08 0.25 -23.43
CA LYS A 269 -13.75 1.35 -22.53
C LYS A 269 -12.29 1.74 -22.66
N ASN A 270 -12.04 3.04 -22.81
CA ASN A 270 -10.70 3.60 -22.78
C ASN A 270 -10.47 4.28 -21.43
N ILE A 271 -9.41 3.87 -20.74
CA ILE A 271 -9.06 4.34 -19.41
C ILE A 271 -7.66 4.94 -19.46
N SER A 272 -7.53 6.16 -18.96
CA SER A 272 -6.24 6.83 -18.79
C SER A 272 -6.24 7.62 -17.50
N ILE A 273 -5.18 7.46 -16.70
CA ILE A 273 -5.06 8.16 -15.42
C ILE A 273 -4.77 9.66 -15.57
N VAL A 274 -4.38 10.10 -16.77
CA VAL A 274 -4.14 11.51 -17.09
C VAL A 274 -5.36 12.19 -17.71
N ASP A 275 -6.44 11.44 -18.01
CA ASP A 275 -7.72 12.03 -18.41
C ASP A 275 -8.54 12.38 -17.17
N LYS A 276 -8.75 13.68 -16.93
CA LYS A 276 -9.57 14.13 -15.80
C LYS A 276 -11.03 13.69 -15.90
N ASN A 277 -11.55 13.48 -17.11
CA ASN A 277 -12.94 13.06 -17.31
C ASN A 277 -13.18 11.68 -16.70
N TYR A 278 -12.21 10.78 -16.88
CA TYR A 278 -12.25 9.46 -16.26
C TYR A 278 -12.47 9.55 -14.74
N TRP A 279 -11.75 10.44 -14.06
CA TRP A 279 -11.89 10.63 -12.61
C TRP A 279 -13.22 11.25 -12.19
N TYR A 280 -13.78 12.16 -12.99
CA TYR A 280 -15.14 12.65 -12.79
C TYR A 280 -16.18 11.53 -12.93
N ASP A 281 -16.00 10.62 -13.90
CA ASP A 281 -16.88 9.48 -14.10
C ASP A 281 -16.80 8.48 -12.93
N GLN A 282 -15.61 8.25 -12.37
CA GLN A 282 -15.45 7.47 -11.14
C GLN A 282 -16.23 8.10 -9.97
N ILE A 283 -16.12 9.42 -9.80
CA ILE A 283 -16.89 10.16 -8.78
C ILE A 283 -18.40 10.04 -9.01
N LEU A 284 -18.86 10.09 -10.26
CA LEU A 284 -20.28 9.93 -10.60
C LEU A 284 -20.80 8.54 -10.24
N ARG A 285 -20.02 7.48 -10.51
CA ARG A 285 -20.36 6.11 -10.11
C ARG A 285 -20.58 6.03 -8.60
N GLU A 286 -19.56 6.43 -7.83
CA GLU A 286 -19.62 6.40 -6.36
C GLU A 286 -20.78 7.24 -5.81
N THR A 287 -21.05 8.39 -6.44
CA THR A 287 -22.17 9.25 -6.06
C THR A 287 -23.52 8.59 -6.33
N ASN A 288 -23.68 7.86 -7.43
CA ASN A 288 -24.92 7.13 -7.73
C ASN A 288 -25.13 5.96 -6.75
N GLU A 289 -24.07 5.24 -6.37
CA GLU A 289 -24.17 4.22 -5.31
C GLU A 289 -24.61 4.85 -3.99
N LEU A 290 -23.97 5.95 -3.59
CA LEU A 290 -24.34 6.70 -2.39
C LEU A 290 -25.77 7.25 -2.46
N LEU A 291 -26.26 7.66 -3.63
CA LEU A 291 -27.65 8.09 -3.80
C LEU A 291 -28.63 6.92 -3.61
N GLY A 292 -28.25 5.71 -4.01
CA GLY A 292 -29.01 4.50 -3.69
C GLY A 292 -29.09 4.23 -2.19
N GLN A 293 -28.00 4.50 -1.45
CA GLN A 293 -27.93 4.30 0.00
C GLN A 293 -28.60 5.41 0.82
N PHE A 294 -28.46 6.67 0.39
CA PHE A 294 -28.82 7.86 1.18
C PHE A 294 -29.94 8.70 0.57
N GLY A 295 -30.58 8.23 -0.52
CA GLY A 295 -31.85 8.71 -1.06
C GLY A 295 -32.02 10.23 -1.16
N GLY A 296 -31.74 10.83 -2.32
CA GLY A 296 -32.06 12.24 -2.58
C GLY A 296 -31.33 13.25 -1.69
N ASN A 297 -30.24 12.86 -1.03
CA ASN A 297 -29.43 13.78 -0.23
C ASN A 297 -28.95 14.97 -1.09
N SER A 298 -29.19 16.19 -0.61
CA SER A 298 -28.92 17.41 -1.37
C SER A 298 -27.44 17.63 -1.66
N ASN A 299 -26.53 17.19 -0.79
CA ASN A 299 -25.10 17.27 -1.04
C ASN A 299 -24.67 16.25 -2.10
N LEU A 300 -25.20 15.02 -2.09
CA LEU A 300 -24.96 14.04 -3.17
C LEU A 300 -25.47 14.52 -4.53
N LEU A 301 -26.65 15.13 -4.58
CA LEU A 301 -27.16 15.72 -5.84
C LEU A 301 -26.24 16.84 -6.34
N LYS A 302 -25.71 17.68 -5.44
CA LYS A 302 -24.72 18.71 -5.82
C LYS A 302 -23.40 18.10 -6.29
N ILE A 303 -22.92 17.03 -5.66
CA ILE A 303 -21.73 16.28 -6.12
C ILE A 303 -21.96 15.78 -7.53
N LYS A 304 -23.12 15.14 -7.78
CA LYS A 304 -23.51 14.65 -9.11
C LYS A 304 -23.50 15.77 -10.15
N THR A 305 -24.22 16.85 -9.90
CA THR A 305 -24.27 18.01 -10.81
C THR A 305 -22.88 18.62 -11.05
N ALA A 306 -22.06 18.75 -10.00
CA ALA A 306 -20.72 19.29 -10.13
C ALA A 306 -19.76 18.37 -10.90
N ALA A 307 -19.94 17.05 -10.79
CA ALA A 307 -19.15 16.08 -11.54
C ALA A 307 -19.58 16.00 -13.02
N GLU A 308 -20.89 16.01 -13.31
CA GLU A 308 -21.44 16.16 -14.67
C GLU A 308 -20.97 17.47 -15.33
N GLY A 309 -20.99 18.56 -14.56
CA GLY A 309 -20.52 19.88 -14.98
C GLY A 309 -19.00 20.07 -14.93
N LYS A 310 -18.23 19.06 -14.49
CA LYS A 310 -16.76 19.07 -14.39
C LYS A 310 -16.21 20.29 -13.63
N SER A 311 -16.84 20.64 -12.52
CA SER A 311 -16.51 21.80 -11.69
C SER A 311 -15.88 21.37 -10.35
N PHE A 312 -14.55 21.36 -10.27
CA PHE A 312 -13.82 20.91 -9.08
C PHE A 312 -14.20 21.63 -7.78
N ASP A 313 -14.30 22.97 -7.78
CA ASP A 313 -14.57 23.73 -6.55
C ASP A 313 -15.96 23.42 -5.95
N GLN A 314 -16.97 23.31 -6.82
CA GLN A 314 -18.33 22.93 -6.42
C GLN A 314 -18.36 21.48 -5.92
N LEU A 315 -17.67 20.59 -6.63
CA LEU A 315 -17.55 19.18 -6.30
C LEU A 315 -16.92 18.99 -4.92
N LEU A 316 -15.75 19.58 -4.68
CA LEU A 316 -15.03 19.47 -3.41
C LEU A 316 -15.86 20.05 -2.26
N SER A 317 -16.52 21.19 -2.46
CA SER A 317 -17.36 21.81 -1.43
C SER A 317 -18.55 20.93 -1.05
N ALA A 318 -19.24 20.36 -2.04
CA ALA A 318 -20.37 19.46 -1.81
C ALA A 318 -19.92 18.13 -1.18
N TYR A 319 -18.78 17.60 -1.62
CA TYR A 319 -18.15 16.41 -1.07
C TYR A 319 -17.81 16.56 0.43
N LEU A 320 -17.13 17.65 0.81
CA LEU A 320 -16.78 17.89 2.21
C LEU A 320 -18.03 18.08 3.08
N ALA A 321 -19.06 18.75 2.55
CA ALA A 321 -20.34 18.93 3.24
C ALA A 321 -21.05 17.59 3.48
N PHE A 322 -21.15 16.73 2.45
CA PHE A 322 -21.71 15.39 2.57
C PHE A 322 -20.97 14.56 3.62
N ARG A 323 -19.63 14.55 3.54
CA ARG A 323 -18.79 13.74 4.43
C ARG A 323 -18.95 14.15 5.89
N LYS A 324 -19.07 15.45 6.17
CA LYS A 324 -19.35 15.98 7.52
C LYS A 324 -20.75 15.61 8.01
N GLU A 325 -21.75 15.68 7.13
CA GLU A 325 -23.15 15.40 7.48
C GLU A 325 -23.40 13.92 7.77
N LYS A 326 -23.00 13.03 6.84
CA LYS A 326 -23.32 11.61 6.91
C LYS A 326 -22.28 10.77 7.63
N LYS A 327 -21.08 11.30 7.84
CA LYS A 327 -19.94 10.58 8.41
C LYS A 327 -19.66 9.26 7.67
N GLU A 328 -19.92 9.26 6.37
CA GLU A 328 -19.63 8.16 5.46
C GLU A 328 -18.09 8.11 5.25
N THR A 329 -17.51 6.90 5.22
CA THR A 329 -16.07 6.67 5.04
C THR A 329 -15.74 5.45 4.20
N LYS A 330 -16.73 4.70 3.70
CA LYS A 330 -16.51 3.54 2.85
C LYS A 330 -16.17 4.00 1.44
N ILE A 331 -17.13 4.71 0.83
CA ILE A 331 -17.07 5.13 -0.57
C ILE A 331 -16.33 6.45 -0.70
N THR A 332 -16.62 7.39 0.20
CA THR A 332 -16.02 8.73 0.14
C THR A 332 -14.50 8.74 0.34
N ILE A 333 -13.92 7.68 0.90
CA ILE A 333 -12.46 7.55 0.97
C ILE A 333 -11.85 7.47 -0.43
N ASP A 334 -12.43 6.66 -1.32
CA ASP A 334 -11.87 6.45 -2.67
C ASP A 334 -12.06 7.71 -3.54
N MET A 335 -13.15 8.45 -3.32
CA MET A 335 -13.37 9.76 -3.95
C MET A 335 -12.26 10.78 -3.66
N VAL A 336 -11.54 10.69 -2.52
CA VAL A 336 -10.38 11.58 -2.26
C VAL A 336 -9.27 11.34 -3.27
N ASN A 337 -9.01 10.08 -3.63
CA ASN A 337 -7.99 9.74 -4.62
C ASN A 337 -8.38 10.31 -5.99
N TYR A 338 -9.67 10.25 -6.34
CA TYR A 338 -10.16 10.83 -7.59
C TYR A 338 -10.06 12.37 -7.59
N LEU A 339 -10.41 13.02 -6.47
CA LEU A 339 -10.22 14.47 -6.29
C LEU A 339 -8.75 14.88 -6.38
N GLU A 340 -7.84 14.08 -5.82
CA GLU A 340 -6.40 14.28 -5.95
C GLU A 340 -6.00 14.31 -7.42
N LYS A 341 -6.40 13.29 -8.19
CA LYS A 341 -6.03 13.21 -9.61
C LYS A 341 -6.61 14.33 -10.45
N ILE A 342 -7.89 14.69 -10.24
CA ILE A 342 -8.50 15.85 -10.91
C ILE A 342 -7.68 17.11 -10.62
N LEU A 343 -7.36 17.36 -9.35
CA LEU A 343 -6.64 18.56 -8.95
C LEU A 343 -5.19 18.58 -9.46
N GLU A 344 -4.51 17.43 -9.50
CA GLU A 344 -3.17 17.29 -10.09
C GLU A 344 -3.18 17.65 -11.58
N ILE A 345 -4.18 17.18 -12.32
CA ILE A 345 -4.33 17.47 -13.76
C ILE A 345 -4.70 18.94 -13.98
N GLU A 346 -5.64 19.49 -13.20
CA GLU A 346 -6.13 20.86 -13.40
C GLU A 346 -5.14 21.94 -12.97
N LYS A 347 -4.36 21.70 -11.91
CA LYS A 347 -3.36 22.66 -11.44
C LYS A 347 -2.00 22.45 -12.08
N GLY A 348 -1.67 21.21 -12.48
CA GLY A 348 -0.34 20.86 -12.94
C GLY A 348 0.76 21.16 -11.91
N SER A 349 1.92 21.59 -12.39
CA SER A 349 3.04 21.98 -11.53
C SER A 349 2.85 23.41 -11.00
N VAL A 350 2.87 23.57 -9.68
CA VAL A 350 2.84 24.90 -9.03
C VAL A 350 4.24 25.38 -8.65
N GLY A 351 4.40 26.70 -8.48
CA GLY A 351 5.67 27.27 -8.03
C GLY A 351 6.02 26.88 -6.59
N LYS A 352 7.32 26.82 -6.27
CA LYS A 352 7.84 26.46 -4.93
C LYS A 352 7.20 27.26 -3.79
N ILE A 353 6.97 28.56 -4.00
CA ILE A 353 6.36 29.45 -3.00
C ILE A 353 4.91 29.04 -2.70
N GLU A 354 4.14 28.71 -3.73
CA GLU A 354 2.75 28.28 -3.57
C GLU A 354 2.68 26.91 -2.88
N LEU A 355 3.51 25.96 -3.32
CA LEU A 355 3.61 24.65 -2.68
C LEU A 355 3.91 24.78 -1.18
N GLU A 356 4.88 25.62 -0.83
CA GLU A 356 5.28 25.84 0.57
C GLU A 356 4.18 26.53 1.39
N LYS A 357 3.47 27.51 0.82
CA LYS A 357 2.30 28.13 1.47
C LYS A 357 1.21 27.10 1.76
N THR A 358 0.88 26.26 0.77
CA THR A 358 -0.12 25.20 0.92
C THR A 358 0.31 24.19 1.98
N ARG A 359 1.60 23.81 2.00
CA ARG A 359 2.18 22.93 3.01
C ARG A 359 2.05 23.50 4.42
N ILE A 360 2.46 24.75 4.63
CA ILE A 360 2.39 25.43 5.94
C ILE A 360 0.94 25.48 6.43
N ASN A 361 0.00 25.88 5.56
CA ASN A 361 -1.42 25.93 5.90
C ASN A 361 -1.95 24.55 6.29
N THR A 362 -1.60 23.51 5.53
CA THR A 362 -1.99 22.12 5.79
C THR A 362 -1.49 21.62 7.15
N LEU A 363 -0.20 21.88 7.45
CA LEU A 363 0.38 21.51 8.74
C LEU A 363 -0.27 22.27 9.90
N SER A 364 -0.72 23.51 9.68
CA SER A 364 -1.46 24.24 10.71
C SER A 364 -2.80 23.56 11.06
N PHE A 365 -3.53 23.02 10.07
CA PHE A 365 -4.76 22.26 10.32
C PHE A 365 -4.48 20.91 11.00
N LYS A 366 -3.39 20.23 10.62
CA LYS A 366 -2.95 19.01 11.32
C LYS A 366 -2.68 19.29 12.80
N VAL A 367 -1.90 20.33 13.11
CA VAL A 367 -1.60 20.74 14.50
C VAL A 367 -2.88 21.07 15.26
N LEU A 368 -3.86 21.69 14.62
CA LEU A 368 -5.13 22.01 15.25
C LEU A 368 -5.98 20.76 15.54
N ALA A 369 -5.99 19.77 14.64
CA ALA A 369 -6.59 18.47 14.88
C ALA A 369 -5.91 17.72 16.04
N ASP A 370 -4.57 17.68 16.07
CA ASP A 370 -3.78 17.07 17.13
C ASP A 370 -4.07 17.70 18.50
N LYS A 371 -4.02 19.03 18.58
CA LYS A 371 -4.27 19.77 19.83
C LYS A 371 -5.72 19.61 20.30
N THR A 372 -6.68 19.67 19.38
CA THR A 372 -8.10 19.48 19.71
C THR A 372 -8.36 18.09 20.27
N ALA A 373 -7.81 17.05 19.65
CA ALA A 373 -7.93 15.69 20.15
C ALA A 373 -7.33 15.54 21.56
N LEU A 374 -6.14 16.11 21.82
CA LEU A 374 -5.51 16.10 23.13
C LEU A 374 -6.35 16.83 24.20
N LEU A 375 -6.94 17.97 23.85
CA LEU A 375 -7.81 18.74 24.76
C LEU A 375 -9.10 17.97 25.08
N LEU A 376 -9.72 17.34 24.09
CA LEU A 376 -10.90 16.49 24.29
C LEU A 376 -10.57 15.27 25.15
N GLN A 377 -9.41 14.65 24.93
CA GLN A 377 -8.98 13.50 25.72
C GLN A 377 -8.77 13.85 27.21
N ARG A 378 -8.28 15.06 27.52
CA ARG A 378 -8.21 15.55 28.93
C ARG A 378 -9.59 15.66 29.58
N LYS A 379 -10.64 15.85 28.78
CA LYS A 379 -12.05 15.81 29.21
C LYS A 379 -12.67 14.41 29.09
N ARG A 380 -11.87 13.36 28.86
CA ARG A 380 -12.29 11.98 28.62
C ARG A 380 -13.22 11.80 27.41
N ILE A 381 -13.13 12.72 26.44
CA ILE A 381 -13.83 12.62 25.16
C ILE A 381 -12.81 12.14 24.12
N ASN A 382 -13.02 10.94 23.59
CA ASN A 382 -12.20 10.43 22.50
C ASN A 382 -12.75 10.92 21.15
N PRO A 383 -11.87 11.17 20.15
CA PRO A 383 -12.31 11.27 18.77
C PRO A 383 -13.16 10.06 18.36
N THR A 384 -14.01 10.27 17.36
CA THR A 384 -14.77 9.19 16.74
C THR A 384 -13.89 8.38 15.79
N THR A 385 -14.33 7.16 15.43
CA THR A 385 -13.70 6.38 14.36
C THR A 385 -13.68 7.16 13.05
N TRP A 386 -14.78 7.87 12.74
CA TRP A 386 -14.85 8.74 11.57
C TRP A 386 -13.76 9.82 11.56
N GLN A 387 -13.58 10.55 12.67
CA GLN A 387 -12.50 11.55 12.78
C GLN A 387 -11.12 10.90 12.62
N SER A 388 -10.93 9.70 13.16
CA SER A 388 -9.66 9.00 13.13
C SER A 388 -9.32 8.49 11.73
N LEU A 389 -10.30 7.97 10.99
CA LEU A 389 -10.14 7.55 9.59
C LEU A 389 -9.79 8.74 8.69
N ASN A 390 -10.47 9.87 8.84
CA ASN A 390 -10.18 11.08 8.08
C ASN A 390 -8.78 11.62 8.41
N TYR A 391 -8.40 11.64 9.68
CA TYR A 391 -7.05 12.05 10.09
C TYR A 391 -5.98 11.15 9.46
N ASN A 392 -6.18 9.83 9.51
CA ASN A 392 -5.24 8.88 8.93
C ASN A 392 -5.13 9.02 7.40
N GLN A 393 -6.25 9.22 6.70
CA GLN A 393 -6.25 9.49 5.26
C GLN A 393 -5.48 10.78 4.93
N ALA A 394 -5.70 11.86 5.70
CA ALA A 394 -4.98 13.11 5.51
C ALA A 394 -3.48 12.97 5.78
N GLU A 395 -3.06 12.19 6.79
CA GLU A 395 -1.65 11.85 6.99
C GLU A 395 -1.06 11.07 5.81
N GLY A 396 -1.83 10.13 5.23
CA GLY A 396 -1.43 9.37 4.05
C GLY A 396 -1.07 10.27 2.87
N LEU A 397 -1.86 11.32 2.62
CA LEU A 397 -1.59 12.30 1.56
C LEU A 397 -0.27 13.07 1.77
N LEU A 398 0.24 13.18 3.01
CA LEU A 398 1.49 13.88 3.30
C LEU A 398 2.75 13.08 2.94
N THR A 399 2.64 11.80 2.59
CA THR A 399 3.78 10.90 2.40
C THR A 399 4.59 11.16 1.12
N ASN A 400 3.93 11.39 -0.02
CA ASN A 400 4.58 11.86 -1.26
C ASN A 400 3.96 13.20 -1.66
N PRO A 401 4.54 14.35 -1.26
CA PRO A 401 3.81 15.60 -1.29
C PRO A 401 3.74 16.26 -2.66
N SER A 402 2.52 16.59 -3.08
CA SER A 402 2.20 17.47 -4.21
C SER A 402 1.31 18.62 -3.73
N TYR A 403 1.08 19.62 -4.58
CA TYR A 403 0.13 20.68 -4.25
C TYR A 403 -1.26 20.11 -3.95
N ALA A 404 -1.75 19.22 -4.81
CA ALA A 404 -3.08 18.62 -4.68
C ALA A 404 -3.20 17.85 -3.37
N ARG A 405 -2.19 17.04 -3.05
CA ARG A 405 -2.13 16.27 -1.81
C ARG A 405 -2.09 17.14 -0.57
N TYR A 406 -1.27 18.19 -0.53
CA TYR A 406 -1.30 19.12 0.60
C TYR A 406 -2.65 19.81 0.71
N PHE A 407 -3.17 20.35 -0.39
CA PHE A 407 -4.44 21.05 -0.39
C PHE A 407 -5.59 20.18 0.14
N LEU A 408 -5.72 18.94 -0.36
CA LEU A 408 -6.74 18.00 0.09
C LEU A 408 -6.51 17.54 1.53
N ALA A 409 -5.27 17.26 1.93
CA ALA A 409 -4.95 16.93 3.32
C ALA A 409 -5.38 18.05 4.26
N GLY A 410 -5.15 19.32 3.89
CA GLY A 410 -5.60 20.48 4.67
C GLY A 410 -7.12 20.51 4.84
N LYS A 411 -7.87 20.25 3.77
CA LYS A 411 -9.34 20.18 3.81
C LYS A 411 -9.86 19.01 4.65
N ILE A 412 -9.20 17.87 4.60
CA ILE A 412 -9.58 16.69 5.38
C ILE A 412 -9.23 16.90 6.87
N PHE A 413 -8.06 17.47 7.20
CA PHE A 413 -7.77 17.85 8.58
C PHE A 413 -8.79 18.86 9.11
N GLU A 414 -9.22 19.81 8.29
CA GLU A 414 -10.22 20.81 8.66
C GLU A 414 -11.54 20.18 9.15
N ILE A 415 -12.05 19.15 8.49
CA ILE A 415 -13.28 18.45 8.91
C ILE A 415 -13.09 17.54 10.12
N VAL A 416 -11.85 17.17 10.46
CA VAL A 416 -11.57 16.34 11.65
C VAL A 416 -11.75 17.15 12.94
N TRP A 417 -11.31 18.41 12.94
CA TRP A 417 -11.30 19.24 14.15
C TRP A 417 -12.51 20.19 14.27
N LYS A 418 -13.20 20.50 13.16
CA LYS A 418 -14.46 21.28 13.14
C LYS A 418 -15.69 20.41 13.19
#